data_AF-A0AAN9AZK8-F1
#
_entry.id   AF-A0AAN9AZK8-F1
#
_cell.length_a   1.000
_cell.length_b   1.000
_cell.length_c   1.000
_cell.angle_alpha   90.00
_cell.angle_beta   90.00
_cell.angle_gamma   90.00
#
_symmetry.space_group_name_H-M   'P 1'
#
loop_
_entity.id
_entity.type
_entity.pdbx_description
1 polymer ?
#
loop_
_entity_poly.entity_id
_entity_poly.type
_entity_poly.pdbx_seq_one_letter_code
_entity_poly.pdbx_strand_id
1 'polypeptide(L)'
;MTSIPKQELEYHYTPSRWSHRMGPQQVLESHVKVTSDGTSEAKRCLEVKAGISYGSTDKQKLDVYSRKNSAGKKGSPIFVYIHGGYWQEKVVNRENAGFLAQPLAAAGATVIPIGYELCPDVSLDEIVSEVKKAVCFIIELAKKRQASGVYLCGHSAGAHLAAMMLTDCQDDGELIKGAVLVSGVYDLRPLVKTSVNDALKLTEGDAWRLSPGNVVKDIASRSVDRDILIAVGEHDSPEFHRQSTELEEVC
;
A
#
# COMPACT_ATOMS: atom_id res chain seq x y z
N MET A 1 6.68 -28.00 15.12
CA MET A 1 6.42 -26.63 15.62
C MET A 1 5.04 -26.62 16.26
N THR A 2 4.96 -26.31 17.55
CA THR A 2 3.68 -26.08 18.24
C THR A 2 3.00 -24.87 17.62
N SER A 3 1.76 -25.02 17.15
CA SER A 3 1.00 -23.91 16.56
C SER A 3 0.75 -22.83 17.61
N ILE A 4 1.06 -21.57 17.27
CA ILE A 4 0.72 -20.40 18.10
C ILE A 4 -0.78 -20.45 18.42
N PRO A 5 -1.20 -20.35 19.70
CA PRO A 5 -2.60 -20.28 20.07
C PRO A 5 -3.33 -19.17 19.32
N LYS A 6 -4.58 -19.39 18.91
CA LYS A 6 -5.36 -18.39 18.14
C LYS A 6 -5.35 -17.01 18.80
N GLN A 7 -5.54 -16.93 20.12
CA GLN A 7 -5.57 -15.65 20.84
C GLN A 7 -4.24 -14.89 20.78
N GLU A 8 -3.12 -15.61 20.82
CA GLU A 8 -1.79 -15.03 20.63
C GLU A 8 -1.64 -14.55 19.18
N LEU A 9 -2.06 -15.37 18.21
CA LEU A 9 -2.05 -14.97 16.80
C LEU A 9 -2.87 -13.69 16.54
N GLU A 10 -4.07 -13.56 17.11
CA GLU A 10 -4.87 -12.33 17.04
C GLU A 10 -4.10 -11.12 17.59
N TYR A 11 -3.36 -11.30 18.70
CA TYR A 11 -2.56 -10.23 19.29
C TYR A 11 -1.42 -9.79 18.37
N HIS A 12 -0.73 -10.74 17.73
CA HIS A 12 0.32 -10.45 16.77
C HIS A 12 -0.20 -9.72 15.51
N TYR A 13 -1.42 -10.01 15.08
CA TYR A 13 -2.05 -9.35 13.93
C TYR A 13 -2.91 -8.13 14.30
N THR A 14 -2.78 -7.61 15.52
CA THR A 14 -3.40 -6.34 15.93
C THR A 14 -2.32 -5.29 16.27
N PRO A 15 -1.69 -4.62 15.28
CA PRO A 15 -0.60 -3.67 15.50
C PRO A 15 -0.91 -2.56 16.51
N SER A 16 -2.16 -2.11 16.58
CA SER A 16 -2.57 -1.08 17.53
C SER A 16 -2.33 -1.48 18.99
N ARG A 17 -2.30 -2.78 19.32
CA ARG A 17 -2.02 -3.29 20.66
C ARG A 17 -0.53 -3.35 21.03
N TRP A 18 0.36 -3.01 20.09
CA TRP A 18 1.81 -2.94 20.29
C TRP A 18 2.32 -1.50 20.48
N SER A 19 1.46 -0.50 20.30
CA SER A 19 1.81 0.91 20.53
C SER A 19 2.09 1.21 22.01
N HIS A 20 3.26 1.78 22.30
CA HIS A 20 3.60 2.34 23.61
C HIS A 20 3.14 3.79 23.82
N ARG A 21 2.62 4.45 22.78
CA ARG A 21 2.28 5.89 22.82
C ARG A 21 0.94 6.16 23.50
N MET A 22 -0.03 5.27 23.30
CA MET A 22 -1.41 5.38 23.74
C MET A 22 -2.13 4.05 23.58
N GLY A 23 -3.35 3.93 24.13
CA GLY A 23 -4.15 2.72 24.04
C GLY A 23 -4.53 2.34 22.60
N PRO A 24 -4.91 1.08 22.34
CA PRO A 24 -5.10 0.56 20.98
C PRO A 24 -6.15 1.32 20.17
N GLN A 25 -7.27 1.69 20.78
CA GLN A 25 -8.30 2.47 20.11
C GLN A 25 -7.83 3.91 19.84
N GLN A 26 -7.17 4.53 20.82
CA GLN A 26 -6.66 5.90 20.72
C GLN A 26 -5.61 6.04 19.61
N VAL A 27 -4.76 5.02 19.40
CA VAL A 27 -3.74 5.08 18.34
C VAL A 27 -4.36 5.03 16.95
N LEU A 28 -5.45 4.28 16.78
CA LEU A 28 -6.20 4.25 15.53
C LEU A 28 -6.90 5.60 15.27
N GLU A 29 -7.56 6.16 16.27
CA GLU A 29 -8.19 7.49 16.19
C GLU A 29 -7.17 8.59 15.90
N SER A 30 -6.03 8.55 16.58
CA SER A 30 -4.93 9.48 16.35
C SER A 30 -4.36 9.33 14.94
N HIS A 31 -4.21 8.11 14.43
CA HIS A 31 -3.74 7.86 13.06
C HIS A 31 -4.69 8.50 12.04
N VAL A 32 -5.99 8.20 12.11
CA VAL A 32 -7.00 8.77 11.20
C VAL A 32 -7.03 10.29 11.27
N LYS A 33 -6.94 10.87 12.48
CA LYS A 33 -6.89 12.32 12.66
C LYS A 33 -5.67 12.93 11.98
N VAL A 34 -4.47 12.39 12.26
CA VAL A 34 -3.21 12.93 11.73
C VAL A 34 -3.15 12.83 10.20
N THR A 35 -3.57 11.71 9.61
CA THR A 35 -3.57 11.54 8.15
C THR A 35 -4.61 12.43 7.48
N SER A 36 -5.78 12.61 8.11
CA SER A 36 -6.83 13.53 7.61
C SER A 36 -6.41 14.99 7.70
N ASP A 37 -5.81 15.41 8.80
CA ASP A 37 -5.31 16.78 8.99
C ASP A 37 -4.17 17.08 8.01
N GLY A 38 -3.22 16.16 7.87
CA GLY A 38 -2.11 16.26 6.93
C GLY A 38 -2.58 16.31 5.48
N THR A 39 -3.59 15.50 5.11
CA THR A 39 -4.21 15.55 3.78
C THR A 39 -4.92 16.88 3.54
N SER A 40 -5.61 17.41 4.56
CA SER A 40 -6.26 18.72 4.48
C SER A 40 -5.25 19.84 4.27
N GLU A 41 -4.10 19.79 4.94
CA GLU A 41 -3.01 20.74 4.71
C GLU A 41 -2.41 20.59 3.31
N ALA A 42 -2.16 19.36 2.85
CA ALA A 42 -1.67 19.11 1.48
C ALA A 42 -2.61 19.71 0.42
N LYS A 43 -3.94 19.58 0.60
CA LYS A 43 -4.96 20.19 -0.27
C LYS A 43 -4.92 21.72 -0.28
N ARG A 44 -4.54 22.37 0.82
CA ARG A 44 -4.36 23.84 0.89
C ARG A 44 -3.07 24.29 0.18
N CYS A 45 -1.99 23.54 0.36
CA CYS A 45 -0.65 23.94 -0.09
C CYS A 45 -0.36 23.58 -1.55
N LEU A 46 -0.94 22.49 -2.07
CA LEU A 46 -0.61 21.92 -3.37
C LEU A 46 -1.71 22.15 -4.41
N GLU A 47 -1.39 21.88 -5.67
CA GLU A 47 -2.39 21.70 -6.71
C GLU A 47 -2.90 20.25 -6.64
N VAL A 48 -4.22 20.08 -6.55
CA VAL A 48 -4.86 18.77 -6.39
C VAL A 48 -5.91 18.56 -7.47
N LYS A 49 -5.76 17.48 -8.24
CA LYS A 49 -6.81 16.96 -9.13
C LYS A 49 -7.38 15.71 -8.48
N ALA A 50 -8.57 15.84 -7.90
CA ALA A 50 -9.16 14.78 -7.10
C ALA A 50 -10.21 13.97 -7.88
N GLY A 51 -10.41 12.71 -7.48
CA GLY A 51 -11.51 11.86 -7.96
C GLY A 51 -11.36 11.41 -9.41
N ILE A 52 -10.14 11.23 -9.89
CA ILE A 52 -9.87 10.73 -11.24
C ILE A 52 -10.15 9.22 -11.25
N SER A 53 -11.13 8.79 -12.03
CA SER A 53 -11.47 7.37 -12.15
C SER A 53 -10.40 6.60 -12.95
N TYR A 54 -9.95 5.48 -12.40
CA TYR A 54 -9.21 4.45 -13.14
C TYR A 54 -10.06 3.20 -13.41
N GLY A 55 -11.24 3.13 -12.79
CA GLY A 55 -12.19 2.03 -12.95
C GLY A 55 -13.65 2.50 -12.80
N SER A 56 -14.55 1.54 -12.57
CA SER A 56 -16.00 1.75 -12.70
C SER A 56 -16.72 2.14 -11.40
N THR A 57 -16.09 1.95 -10.24
CA THR A 57 -16.74 2.21 -8.94
C THR A 57 -16.30 3.55 -8.35
N ASP A 58 -17.01 3.99 -7.31
CA ASP A 58 -16.67 5.22 -6.61
C ASP A 58 -15.36 5.14 -5.83
N LYS A 59 -14.93 3.93 -5.42
CA LYS A 59 -13.64 3.75 -4.74
C LYS A 59 -12.47 3.55 -5.71
N GLN A 60 -12.73 3.12 -6.95
CA GLN A 60 -11.72 2.98 -8.01
C GLN A 60 -11.30 4.33 -8.63
N LYS A 61 -10.84 5.24 -7.77
CA LYS A 61 -10.40 6.60 -8.08
C LYS A 61 -9.01 6.86 -7.52
N LEU A 62 -8.36 7.89 -8.03
CA LEU A 62 -7.09 8.41 -7.53
C LEU A 62 -7.13 9.94 -7.43
N ASP A 63 -6.25 10.48 -6.60
CA ASP A 63 -5.98 11.93 -6.55
C ASP A 63 -4.56 12.20 -7.04
N VAL A 64 -4.34 13.36 -7.64
CA VAL A 64 -3.00 13.78 -8.10
C VAL A 64 -2.62 15.06 -7.37
N TYR A 65 -1.62 14.97 -6.51
CA TYR A 65 -1.02 16.10 -5.79
C TYR A 65 0.28 16.49 -6.48
N SER A 66 0.46 17.78 -6.75
CA SER A 66 1.69 18.32 -7.32
C SER A 66 1.94 19.75 -6.84
N ARG A 67 3.18 20.21 -6.92
CA ARG A 67 3.50 21.60 -6.61
C ARG A 67 2.77 22.52 -7.61
N LYS A 68 2.24 23.65 -7.14
CA LYS A 68 1.58 24.64 -8.00
C LYS A 68 2.50 25.01 -9.17
N ASN A 69 1.94 25.06 -10.38
CA ASN A 69 2.66 25.36 -11.63
C ASN A 69 3.74 24.32 -12.03
N SER A 70 3.75 23.14 -11.42
CA SER A 70 4.64 22.03 -11.79
C SER A 70 3.90 20.84 -12.38
N ALA A 71 2.57 20.87 -12.42
CA ALA A 71 1.74 19.84 -13.02
C ALA A 71 2.15 19.59 -14.48
N GLY A 72 2.74 18.42 -14.74
CA GLY A 72 3.21 18.04 -16.08
C GLY A 72 4.61 18.53 -16.46
N LYS A 73 5.45 18.96 -15.49
CA LYS A 73 6.87 19.15 -15.77
C LYS A 73 7.50 17.80 -16.16
N LYS A 74 8.03 17.72 -17.37
CA LYS A 74 8.74 16.53 -17.88
C LYS A 74 9.81 16.09 -16.88
N GLY A 75 9.94 14.78 -16.69
CA GLY A 75 10.93 14.17 -15.81
C GLY A 75 10.60 14.17 -14.31
N SER A 76 9.47 14.72 -13.86
CA SER A 76 9.03 14.57 -12.47
C SER A 76 8.70 13.10 -12.17
N PRO A 77 9.23 12.51 -11.07
CA PRO A 77 8.86 11.15 -10.67
C PRO A 77 7.44 11.11 -10.13
N ILE A 78 6.76 9.99 -10.30
CA ILE A 78 5.44 9.74 -9.73
C ILE A 78 5.59 8.82 -8.52
N PHE A 79 5.03 9.22 -7.39
CA PHE A 79 5.01 8.45 -6.16
C PHE A 79 3.58 8.01 -5.87
N VAL A 80 3.30 6.71 -6.02
CA VAL A 80 1.97 6.12 -5.83
C VAL A 80 1.87 5.65 -4.40
N TYR A 81 0.83 6.08 -3.69
CA TYR A 81 0.59 5.63 -2.33
C TYR A 81 -0.65 4.72 -2.24
N ILE A 82 -0.46 3.56 -1.63
CA ILE A 82 -1.48 2.54 -1.41
C ILE A 82 -1.71 2.43 0.09
N HIS A 83 -2.91 2.77 0.54
CA HIS A 83 -3.23 2.83 1.96
C HIS A 83 -3.34 1.44 2.60
N GLY A 84 -3.35 1.40 3.93
CA GLY A 84 -3.51 0.17 4.70
C GLY A 84 -4.97 -0.10 5.08
N GLY A 85 -5.16 -0.78 6.22
CA GLY A 85 -6.49 -1.03 6.80
C GLY A 85 -7.02 -2.45 6.54
N TYR A 86 -6.13 -3.45 6.53
CA TYR A 86 -6.50 -4.86 6.37
C TYR A 86 -7.49 -5.14 5.22
N TRP A 87 -7.42 -4.37 4.13
CA TRP A 87 -8.33 -4.48 2.98
C TRP A 87 -9.82 -4.36 3.32
N GLN A 88 -10.19 -3.93 4.53
CA GLN A 88 -11.57 -3.95 5.03
C GLN A 88 -11.97 -2.65 5.76
N GLU A 89 -11.00 -1.82 6.16
CA GLU A 89 -11.24 -0.61 6.94
C GLU A 89 -11.70 0.56 6.08
N LYS A 90 -12.88 1.11 6.39
CA LYS A 90 -13.47 2.23 5.63
C LYS A 90 -12.91 3.60 6.02
N VAL A 91 -12.37 3.71 7.23
CA VAL A 91 -11.89 4.97 7.81
C VAL A 91 -10.53 5.40 7.26
N VAL A 92 -9.75 4.49 6.71
CA VAL A 92 -8.50 4.79 5.98
C VAL A 92 -8.78 4.58 4.50
N ASN A 93 -8.65 5.64 3.71
CA ASN A 93 -9.04 5.65 2.31
C ASN A 93 -8.24 6.69 1.53
N ARG A 94 -8.46 6.76 0.21
CA ARG A 94 -7.83 7.75 -0.67
C ARG A 94 -7.97 9.18 -0.16
N GLU A 95 -9.14 9.56 0.37
CA GLU A 95 -9.47 10.93 0.75
C GLU A 95 -8.64 11.46 1.94
N ASN A 96 -8.06 10.56 2.75
CA ASN A 96 -7.13 10.88 3.84
C ASN A 96 -5.70 10.34 3.62
N ALA A 97 -5.37 9.95 2.39
CA ALA A 97 -4.07 9.39 2.03
C ALA A 97 -3.09 10.41 1.39
N GLY A 98 -3.42 11.71 1.43
CA GLY A 98 -2.59 12.79 0.88
C GLY A 98 -1.57 13.39 1.86
N PHE A 99 -1.48 12.89 3.09
CA PHE A 99 -0.65 13.47 4.17
C PHE A 99 0.85 13.54 3.88
N LEU A 100 1.35 12.62 3.04
CA LEU A 100 2.74 12.56 2.60
C LEU A 100 3.03 13.42 1.36
N ALA A 101 2.01 14.05 0.77
CA ALA A 101 2.15 14.75 -0.51
C ALA A 101 3.03 16.01 -0.42
N GLN A 102 2.96 16.75 0.69
CA GLN A 102 3.70 18.00 0.83
C GLN A 102 5.22 17.84 0.77
N PRO A 103 5.87 16.99 1.60
CA PRO A 103 7.33 16.81 1.52
C PRO A 103 7.78 16.23 0.18
N LEU A 104 7.04 15.28 -0.39
CA LEU A 104 7.39 14.65 -1.66
C LEU A 104 7.22 15.61 -2.85
N ALA A 105 6.17 16.42 -2.85
CA ALA A 105 5.98 17.46 -3.87
C ALA A 105 7.05 18.56 -3.76
N ALA A 106 7.52 18.87 -2.55
CA ALA A 106 8.66 19.78 -2.34
C ALA A 106 9.96 19.19 -2.93
N ALA A 107 10.13 17.87 -2.84
CA ALA A 107 11.21 17.13 -3.50
C ALA A 107 11.01 16.94 -5.03
N GLY A 108 9.91 17.48 -5.59
CA GLY A 108 9.66 17.50 -7.03
C GLY A 108 8.87 16.31 -7.58
N ALA A 109 8.34 15.45 -6.72
CA ALA A 109 7.48 14.33 -7.12
C ALA A 109 6.03 14.75 -7.33
N THR A 110 5.34 14.05 -8.22
CA THR A 110 3.87 14.00 -8.25
C THR A 110 3.40 12.87 -7.35
N VAL A 111 2.52 13.13 -6.39
CA VAL A 111 2.04 12.12 -5.45
C VAL A 111 0.62 11.70 -5.81
N ILE A 112 0.40 10.38 -5.88
CA ILE A 112 -0.85 9.78 -6.31
C ILE A 112 -1.32 8.74 -5.30
N PRO A 113 -2.11 9.11 -4.28
CA PRO A 113 -2.85 8.12 -3.51
C PRO A 113 -3.97 7.51 -4.35
N ILE A 114 -4.12 6.20 -4.28
CA ILE A 114 -5.19 5.44 -4.94
C ILE A 114 -6.21 4.94 -3.92
N GLY A 115 -7.47 4.89 -4.32
CA GLY A 115 -8.50 4.10 -3.63
C GLY A 115 -8.67 2.75 -4.29
N TYR A 116 -9.37 1.84 -3.62
CA TYR A 116 -9.76 0.51 -4.11
C TYR A 116 -10.97 0.01 -3.28
N GLU A 117 -11.68 -1.00 -3.79
CA GLU A 117 -12.78 -1.64 -3.06
C GLU A 117 -12.30 -2.42 -1.82
N LEU A 118 -13.21 -2.77 -0.92
CA LEU A 118 -12.86 -3.38 0.36
C LEU A 118 -13.61 -4.68 0.56
N CYS A 119 -13.01 -5.63 1.28
CA CYS A 119 -13.71 -6.79 1.78
C CYS A 119 -14.75 -6.36 2.84
N PRO A 120 -15.90 -7.06 2.94
CA PRO A 120 -16.31 -8.22 2.15
C PRO A 120 -17.07 -7.86 0.86
N ASP A 121 -17.17 -6.58 0.48
CA ASP A 121 -17.93 -6.15 -0.70
C ASP A 121 -17.34 -6.73 -2.00
N VAL A 122 -16.02 -6.94 -2.03
CA VAL A 122 -15.27 -7.66 -3.07
C VAL A 122 -14.26 -8.63 -2.43
N SER A 123 -13.79 -9.60 -3.21
CA SER A 123 -12.70 -10.50 -2.79
C SER A 123 -11.33 -9.80 -2.79
N LEU A 124 -10.36 -10.33 -2.02
CA LEU A 124 -8.99 -9.80 -2.04
C LEU A 124 -8.33 -9.92 -3.43
N ASP A 125 -8.71 -10.93 -4.21
CA ASP A 125 -8.34 -11.09 -5.62
C ASP A 125 -8.77 -9.91 -6.48
N GLU A 126 -10.02 -9.47 -6.31
CA GLU A 126 -10.54 -8.30 -7.00
C GLU A 126 -9.79 -7.05 -6.58
N ILE A 127 -9.47 -6.88 -5.29
CA ILE A 127 -8.66 -5.74 -4.81
C ILE A 127 -7.28 -5.73 -5.46
N VAL A 128 -6.58 -6.86 -5.54
CA VAL A 128 -5.28 -6.95 -6.22
C VAL A 128 -5.42 -6.57 -7.70
N SER A 129 -6.46 -7.06 -8.37
CA SER A 129 -6.76 -6.72 -9.77
C SER A 129 -7.07 -5.23 -9.97
N GLU A 130 -7.80 -4.61 -9.04
CA GLU A 130 -8.10 -3.18 -9.05
C GLU A 130 -6.85 -2.33 -8.88
N VAL A 131 -5.98 -2.68 -7.94
CA VAL A 131 -4.70 -1.99 -7.76
C VAL A 131 -3.81 -2.14 -8.99
N LYS A 132 -3.79 -3.32 -9.62
CA LYS A 132 -3.10 -3.52 -10.91
C LYS A 132 -3.63 -2.58 -11.98
N LYS A 133 -4.96 -2.45 -12.12
CA LYS A 133 -5.57 -1.49 -13.05
C LYS A 133 -5.18 -0.05 -12.73
N ALA A 134 -5.14 0.33 -11.45
CA ALA A 134 -4.72 1.66 -11.03
C ALA A 134 -3.25 1.94 -11.40
N VAL A 135 -2.35 0.99 -11.14
CA VAL A 135 -0.93 1.13 -11.47
C VAL A 135 -0.72 1.19 -12.98
N CYS A 136 -1.39 0.34 -13.78
CA CYS A 136 -1.34 0.42 -15.24
C CYS A 136 -1.84 1.78 -15.75
N PHE A 137 -2.95 2.29 -15.20
CA PHE A 137 -3.45 3.62 -15.53
C PHE A 137 -2.42 4.73 -15.22
N ILE A 138 -1.73 4.63 -14.08
CA ILE A 138 -0.69 5.58 -13.67
C ILE A 138 0.56 5.46 -14.55
N ILE A 139 0.93 4.26 -14.99
CA ILE A 139 2.04 4.07 -15.94
C ILE A 139 1.72 4.75 -17.27
N GLU A 140 0.49 4.61 -17.79
CA GLU A 140 0.07 5.33 -18.99
C GLU A 140 0.09 6.86 -18.80
N LEU A 141 -0.28 7.33 -17.61
CA LEU A 141 -0.13 8.74 -17.23
C LEU A 141 1.34 9.16 -17.19
N ALA A 142 2.22 8.31 -16.66
CA ALA A 142 3.66 8.53 -16.56
C ALA A 142 4.29 8.67 -17.96
N LYS A 143 3.95 7.76 -18.90
CA LYS A 143 4.37 7.81 -20.30
C LYS A 143 3.95 9.12 -20.97
N LYS A 144 2.67 9.49 -20.85
CA LYS A 144 2.12 10.74 -21.42
C LYS A 144 2.81 12.00 -20.88
N ARG A 145 3.20 11.98 -19.60
CA ARG A 145 3.90 13.09 -18.93
C ARG A 145 5.42 13.05 -19.07
N GLN A 146 5.97 12.00 -19.69
CA GLN A 146 7.41 11.76 -19.75
C GLN A 146 8.02 11.81 -18.34
N ALA A 147 7.38 11.14 -17.39
CA ALA A 147 7.87 11.01 -16.02
C ALA A 147 9.20 10.24 -16.01
N SER A 148 10.06 10.52 -15.03
CA SER A 148 11.33 9.80 -14.87
C SER A 148 11.16 8.37 -14.33
N GLY A 149 10.03 8.10 -13.68
CA GLY A 149 9.70 6.80 -13.12
C GLY A 149 8.46 6.85 -12.23
N VAL A 150 8.00 5.67 -11.87
CA VAL A 150 6.92 5.39 -10.93
C VAL A 150 7.52 4.66 -9.73
N TYR A 151 7.24 5.15 -8.53
CA TYR A 151 7.67 4.55 -7.27
C TYR A 151 6.42 4.19 -6.49
N LEU A 152 6.35 2.95 -6.00
CA LEU A 152 5.22 2.48 -5.20
C LEU A 152 5.51 2.70 -3.71
N CYS A 153 4.51 3.05 -2.94
CA CYS A 153 4.61 3.12 -1.51
C CYS A 153 3.34 2.52 -0.91
N GLY A 154 3.53 1.55 -0.03
CA GLY A 154 2.43 0.90 0.64
C GLY A 154 2.64 0.88 2.15
N HIS A 155 1.55 0.97 2.90
CA HIS A 155 1.57 0.78 4.35
C HIS A 155 0.65 -0.38 4.73
N SER A 156 1.14 -1.34 5.53
CA SER A 156 0.34 -2.49 6.00
C SER A 156 -0.24 -3.28 4.83
N ALA A 157 -1.57 -3.43 4.76
CA ALA A 157 -2.26 -4.01 3.61
C ALA A 157 -1.90 -3.35 2.26
N GLY A 158 -1.53 -2.07 2.25
CA GLY A 158 -1.04 -1.39 1.05
C GLY A 158 0.37 -1.81 0.65
N ALA A 159 1.23 -2.17 1.62
CA ALA A 159 2.58 -2.69 1.34
C ALA A 159 2.50 -4.09 0.72
N HIS A 160 1.54 -4.90 1.17
CA HIS A 160 1.17 -6.15 0.51
C HIS A 160 0.78 -5.91 -0.96
N LEU A 161 -0.16 -4.99 -1.20
CA LEU A 161 -0.64 -4.67 -2.55
C LEU A 161 0.50 -4.14 -3.43
N ALA A 162 1.36 -3.26 -2.90
CA ALA A 162 2.53 -2.76 -3.62
C ALA A 162 3.51 -3.89 -3.98
N ALA A 163 3.76 -4.84 -3.07
CA ALA A 163 4.61 -6.00 -3.33
C ALA A 163 4.02 -6.91 -4.43
N MET A 164 2.70 -7.12 -4.45
CA MET A 164 2.03 -7.84 -5.55
C MET A 164 2.27 -7.16 -6.90
N MET A 165 2.31 -5.82 -6.96
CA MET A 165 2.56 -5.10 -8.22
C MET A 165 4.00 -5.25 -8.73
N LEU A 166 4.95 -5.48 -7.83
CA LEU A 166 6.33 -5.79 -8.23
C LEU A 166 6.44 -7.15 -8.92
N THR A 167 5.56 -8.10 -8.59
CA THR A 167 5.52 -9.44 -9.24
C THR A 167 4.82 -9.46 -10.59
N ASP A 168 3.74 -8.69 -10.74
CA ASP A 168 2.68 -8.98 -11.72
C ASP A 168 2.62 -7.99 -12.91
N CYS A 169 3.39 -6.90 -12.87
CA CYS A 169 3.50 -5.93 -13.97
C CYS A 169 4.52 -6.37 -15.03
N GLN A 170 4.13 -7.29 -15.92
CA GLN A 170 5.01 -7.91 -16.93
C GLN A 170 5.35 -6.99 -18.12
N ASP A 171 4.38 -6.27 -18.69
CA ASP A 171 4.58 -5.64 -20.02
C ASP A 171 4.98 -4.16 -19.98
N ASP A 172 4.84 -3.51 -18.82
CA ASP A 172 5.06 -2.06 -18.64
C ASP A 172 5.79 -1.71 -17.33
N GLY A 173 6.30 -2.73 -16.62
CA GLY A 173 6.95 -2.59 -15.32
C GLY A 173 8.29 -1.86 -15.36
N GLU A 174 8.86 -1.56 -16.52
CA GLU A 174 10.13 -0.83 -16.66
C GLU A 174 10.08 0.59 -16.06
N LEU A 175 8.90 1.21 -16.07
CA LEU A 175 8.69 2.52 -15.44
C LEU A 175 8.58 2.43 -13.92
N ILE A 176 8.33 1.24 -13.35
CA ILE A 176 8.39 1.04 -11.90
C ILE A 176 9.87 0.97 -11.50
N LYS A 177 10.35 2.01 -10.82
CA LYS A 177 11.76 2.18 -10.44
C LYS A 177 12.09 1.77 -9.01
N GLY A 178 11.07 1.54 -8.19
CA GLY A 178 11.28 1.15 -6.81
C GLY A 178 10.00 1.08 -5.99
N ALA A 179 10.13 0.61 -4.76
CA ALA A 179 9.04 0.56 -3.80
C ALA A 179 9.49 0.87 -2.37
N VAL A 180 8.59 1.46 -1.59
CA VAL A 180 8.71 1.63 -0.14
C VAL A 180 7.59 0.83 0.53
N LEU A 181 7.95 -0.25 1.21
CA LEU A 181 7.02 -1.20 1.80
C LEU A 181 7.09 -1.06 3.32
N VAL A 182 6.08 -0.41 3.92
CA VAL A 182 6.08 -0.06 5.35
C VAL A 182 5.16 -0.97 6.13
N SER A 183 5.71 -1.71 7.09
CA SER A 183 5.01 -2.60 8.01
C SER A 183 3.99 -3.50 7.31
N GLY A 184 4.41 -4.17 6.23
CA GLY A 184 3.51 -4.98 5.41
C GLY A 184 3.21 -6.38 5.95
N VAL A 185 2.20 -7.01 5.36
CA VAL A 185 1.87 -8.42 5.58
C VAL A 185 2.06 -9.17 4.26
N TYR A 186 3.11 -9.95 4.15
CA TYR A 186 3.56 -10.62 2.92
C TYR A 186 3.28 -12.13 2.89
N ASP A 187 2.92 -12.71 4.04
CA ASP A 187 2.38 -14.05 4.20
C ASP A 187 1.00 -13.97 4.88
N LEU A 188 -0.04 -14.26 4.10
CA LEU A 188 -1.44 -14.19 4.51
C LEU A 188 -1.95 -15.49 5.15
N ARG A 189 -1.20 -16.61 5.07
CA ARG A 189 -1.65 -17.91 5.59
C ARG A 189 -2.03 -17.87 7.08
N PRO A 190 -1.28 -17.16 7.96
CA PRO A 190 -1.69 -17.05 9.35
C PRO A 190 -3.02 -16.32 9.54
N LEU A 191 -3.35 -15.37 8.66
CA LEU A 191 -4.59 -14.58 8.76
C LEU A 191 -5.84 -15.44 8.65
N VAL A 192 -5.79 -16.57 7.94
CA VAL A 192 -6.92 -17.52 7.77
C VAL A 192 -7.53 -17.92 9.12
N LYS A 193 -6.72 -17.90 10.19
CA LYS A 193 -7.10 -18.30 11.56
C LYS A 193 -7.46 -17.13 12.48
N THR A 194 -7.39 -15.90 12.00
CA THR A 194 -7.64 -14.66 12.75
C THR A 194 -9.01 -14.07 12.42
N SER A 195 -9.49 -13.12 13.23
CA SER A 195 -10.74 -12.40 12.96
C SER A 195 -10.65 -11.50 11.72
N VAL A 196 -9.45 -11.17 11.22
CA VAL A 196 -9.27 -10.48 9.94
C VAL A 196 -9.93 -11.28 8.81
N ASN A 197 -9.92 -12.62 8.88
CA ASN A 197 -10.50 -13.45 7.84
C ASN A 197 -12.04 -13.45 7.83
N ASP A 198 -12.69 -12.85 8.82
CA ASP A 198 -14.15 -12.74 8.85
C ASP A 198 -14.68 -11.93 7.66
N ALA A 199 -13.94 -10.92 7.20
CA ALA A 199 -14.29 -10.18 5.98
C ALA A 199 -13.64 -10.76 4.73
N LEU A 200 -12.36 -11.15 4.79
CA LEU A 200 -11.62 -11.57 3.61
C LEU A 200 -12.06 -12.93 3.05
N LYS A 201 -12.55 -13.83 3.91
CA LYS A 201 -13.00 -15.18 3.55
C LYS A 201 -11.96 -16.00 2.77
N LEU A 202 -10.67 -15.81 3.05
CA LEU A 202 -9.60 -16.55 2.40
C LEU A 202 -9.66 -18.04 2.78
N THR A 203 -9.49 -18.89 1.77
CA THR A 203 -9.01 -20.25 1.97
C THR A 203 -7.49 -20.27 2.15
N GLU A 204 -6.94 -21.38 2.65
CA GLU A 204 -5.47 -21.57 2.68
C GLU A 204 -4.83 -21.45 1.29
N GLY A 205 -5.55 -21.87 0.24
CA GLY A 205 -5.10 -21.76 -1.15
C GLY A 205 -5.06 -20.30 -1.63
N ASP A 206 -6.08 -19.51 -1.30
CA ASP A 206 -6.11 -18.08 -1.61
C ASP A 206 -5.00 -17.34 -0.85
N ALA A 207 -4.87 -17.62 0.44
CA ALA A 207 -3.84 -17.01 1.27
C ALA A 207 -2.44 -17.34 0.75
N TRP A 208 -2.18 -18.58 0.32
CA TRP A 208 -0.90 -18.94 -0.30
C TRP A 208 -0.64 -18.15 -1.59
N ARG A 209 -1.63 -18.11 -2.50
CA ARG A 209 -1.50 -17.47 -3.82
C ARG A 209 -1.39 -15.95 -3.73
N LEU A 210 -2.07 -15.34 -2.77
CA LEU A 210 -2.06 -13.90 -2.52
C LEU A 210 -0.96 -13.47 -1.55
N SER A 211 -0.01 -14.35 -1.20
CA SER A 211 1.16 -13.98 -0.39
C SER A 211 2.34 -13.65 -1.31
N PRO A 212 2.80 -12.39 -1.39
CA PRO A 212 4.01 -12.02 -2.12
C PRO A 212 5.20 -12.92 -1.77
N GLY A 213 5.31 -13.35 -0.50
CA GLY A 213 6.33 -14.27 0.02
C GLY A 213 6.49 -15.58 -0.75
N ASN A 214 5.42 -16.06 -1.40
CA ASN A 214 5.45 -17.32 -2.16
C ASN A 214 5.87 -17.16 -3.63
N VAL A 215 5.93 -15.92 -4.12
CA VAL A 215 6.29 -15.56 -5.51
C VAL A 215 7.54 -14.68 -5.58
N VAL A 216 8.30 -14.55 -4.47
CA VAL A 216 9.42 -13.58 -4.38
C VAL A 216 10.58 -13.87 -5.32
N LYS A 217 10.78 -15.13 -5.74
CA LYS A 217 11.77 -15.43 -6.80
C LYS A 217 11.47 -14.70 -8.12
N ASP A 218 10.20 -14.43 -8.38
CA ASP A 218 9.78 -13.60 -9.52
C ASP A 218 10.01 -12.11 -9.24
N ILE A 219 9.94 -11.65 -8.00
CA ILE A 219 10.28 -10.25 -7.63
C ILE A 219 11.76 -9.99 -7.87
N ALA A 220 12.65 -10.81 -7.30
CA ALA A 220 14.11 -10.61 -7.40
C ALA A 220 14.59 -10.64 -8.85
N SER A 221 14.11 -11.61 -9.64
CA SER A 221 14.47 -11.71 -11.06
C SER A 221 13.91 -10.58 -11.93
N ARG A 222 12.83 -9.92 -11.51
CA ARG A 222 12.17 -8.82 -12.27
C ARG A 222 12.46 -7.43 -11.71
N SER A 223 13.16 -7.34 -10.59
CA SER A 223 13.44 -6.10 -9.88
C SER A 223 14.93 -5.79 -9.79
N VAL A 224 15.74 -6.41 -10.65
CA VAL A 224 17.22 -6.30 -10.67
C VAL A 224 17.70 -4.84 -10.67
N ASP A 225 16.94 -3.92 -11.26
CA ASP A 225 17.25 -2.48 -11.32
C ASP A 225 16.26 -1.60 -10.53
N ARG A 226 15.58 -2.15 -9.50
CA ARG A 226 14.60 -1.42 -8.68
C ARG A 226 15.09 -1.27 -7.25
N ASP A 227 15.00 -0.05 -6.72
CA ASP A 227 15.29 0.21 -5.31
C ASP A 227 14.07 -0.17 -4.44
N ILE A 228 14.18 -1.23 -3.64
CA ILE A 228 13.13 -1.67 -2.72
C ILE A 228 13.57 -1.38 -1.29
N LEU A 229 12.84 -0.50 -0.60
CA LEU A 229 13.00 -0.23 0.83
C LEU A 229 11.89 -0.96 1.60
N ILE A 230 12.27 -1.93 2.43
CA ILE A 230 11.37 -2.58 3.39
C ILE A 230 11.62 -1.93 4.75
N ALA A 231 10.56 -1.41 5.36
CA ALA A 231 10.63 -0.76 6.67
C ALA A 231 9.57 -1.36 7.59
N VAL A 232 9.89 -1.51 8.87
CA VAL A 232 8.97 -1.98 9.90
C VAL A 232 9.12 -1.11 11.15
N GLY A 233 8.02 -0.82 11.84
CA GLY A 233 8.06 -0.04 13.06
C GLY A 233 8.79 -0.80 14.18
N GLU A 234 9.67 -0.14 14.92
CA GLU A 234 10.38 -0.74 16.06
C GLU A 234 9.42 -1.45 17.03
N HIS A 235 8.25 -0.85 17.25
CA HIS A 235 7.20 -1.34 18.14
C HIS A 235 6.03 -2.01 17.40
N ASP A 236 6.23 -2.48 16.17
CA ASP A 236 5.29 -3.44 15.55
C ASP A 236 5.45 -4.84 16.16
N SER A 237 4.49 -5.71 15.91
CA SER A 237 4.52 -7.07 16.44
C SER A 237 5.62 -7.93 15.82
N PRO A 238 6.05 -9.01 16.50
CA PRO A 238 7.03 -9.96 15.96
C PRO A 238 6.64 -10.54 14.60
N GLU A 239 5.35 -10.64 14.28
CA GLU A 239 4.93 -11.15 12.96
C GLU A 239 5.21 -10.16 11.83
N PHE A 240 5.05 -8.85 12.08
CA PHE A 240 5.41 -7.83 11.09
C PHE A 240 6.92 -7.77 10.89
N HIS A 241 7.71 -7.87 11.97
CA HIS A 241 9.18 -7.97 11.89
C HIS A 241 9.62 -9.22 11.11
N ARG A 242 9.07 -10.38 11.45
CA ARG A 242 9.36 -11.65 10.78
C ARG A 242 9.07 -11.57 9.29
N GLN A 243 7.88 -11.13 8.91
CA GLN A 243 7.49 -11.07 7.51
C GLN A 243 8.28 -10.04 6.71
N SER A 244 8.62 -8.88 7.29
CA SER A 244 9.50 -7.90 6.66
C SER A 244 10.91 -8.44 6.44
N THR A 245 11.48 -9.13 7.43
CA THR A 245 12.82 -9.75 7.32
C THR A 245 12.82 -10.86 6.28
N GLU A 246 11.81 -11.74 6.30
CA GLU A 246 11.68 -12.82 5.32
C GLU A 246 11.53 -12.31 3.88
N LEU A 247 10.91 -11.14 3.67
CA LEU A 247 10.83 -10.51 2.35
C LEU A 247 12.16 -9.84 1.96
N GLU A 248 12.88 -9.23 2.90
CA GLU A 248 14.18 -8.62 2.65
C GLU A 248 15.23 -9.66 2.20
N GLU A 249 15.25 -10.83 2.81
CA GLU A 249 16.20 -11.90 2.46
C GLU A 249 16.10 -12.41 1.02
N VAL A 250 15.00 -12.10 0.34
CA VAL A 250 14.66 -12.61 -0.99
C VAL A 250 14.47 -11.51 -2.04
N CYS A 251 14.51 -10.23 -1.66
CA CYS A 251 14.49 -9.08 -2.58
C CYS A 251 15.90 -8.63 -2.94
#